data_AF-A0A7V6W608-F1
#
_entry.id   AF-A0A7V6W608-F1
#
_cell.length_a   1.000
_cell.length_b   1.000
_cell.length_c   1.000
_cell.angle_alpha   90.00
_cell.angle_beta   90.00
_cell.angle_gamma   90.00
#
_symmetry.space_group_name_H-M   'P 1'
#
loop_
_entity.id
_entity.type
_entity.pdbx_description
1 polymer ?
#
loop_
_entity_poly.entity_id
_entity_poly.type
_entity_poly.pdbx_seq_one_letter_code
_entity_poly.pdbx_strand_id
1 'polypeptide(L)' 'MKVIVLTGGGTSGHVTPNIALLPKLKEKGYAVHYIG' A
#
# COMPACT_ATOMS: atom_id res chain seq x y z
N MET A 1 13.32 10.95 -2.61
CA MET A 1 12.64 9.76 -2.07
C MET A 1 11.24 9.73 -2.66
N LYS A 2 10.81 8.63 -3.29
CA LYS A 2 9.47 8.55 -3.92
C LYS A 2 8.45 8.06 -2.88
N VAL A 3 7.29 8.69 -2.87
CA VAL A 3 6.18 8.36 -1.98
C VAL A 3 5.09 7.65 -2.78
N ILE A 4 4.56 6.55 -2.22
CA ILE A 4 3.40 5.84 -2.76
C ILE A 4 2.28 5.94 -1.75
N VAL A 5 1.12 6.43 -2.19
CA VAL A 5 -0.11 6.45 -1.39
C VAL A 5 -1.01 5.35 -1.91
N LEU A 6 -1.20 4.32 -1.09
CA LEU A 6 -2.17 3.27 -1.34
C LEU A 6 -3.54 3.74 -0.85
N THR A 7 -4.58 3.48 -1.62
CA THR A 7 -5.95 3.82 -1.25
C THR A 7 -6.88 2.64 -1.44
N GLY A 8 -7.99 2.60 -0.72
CA GLY A 8 -9.01 1.56 -0.83
C GLY A 8 -9.72 1.32 0.49
N GLY A 9 -10.95 0.82 0.48
CA GLY A 9 -11.74 0.65 1.70
C GLY A 9 -13.08 -0.04 1.41
N GLY A 10 -13.96 -0.09 2.39
CA GLY A 10 -15.33 -0.64 2.25
C GLY A 10 -15.41 -2.18 2.27
N THR A 11 -14.52 -2.90 1.58
CA THR A 11 -14.47 -4.37 1.59
C THR A 11 -13.04 -4.92 1.53
N SER A 12 -12.85 -6.17 1.96
CA SER A 12 -11.55 -6.86 1.93
C SER A 12 -10.90 -6.93 0.54
N GLY A 13 -11.72 -6.94 -0.53
CA GLY A 13 -11.24 -6.97 -1.91
C GLY A 13 -10.40 -5.75 -2.31
N HIS A 14 -10.67 -4.58 -1.71
CA HIS A 14 -9.91 -3.35 -1.96
C HIS A 14 -8.68 -3.21 -1.04
N VAL A 15 -8.66 -3.90 0.11
CA VAL A 15 -7.60 -3.75 1.13
C VAL A 15 -6.52 -4.83 0.99
N THR A 16 -6.90 -6.08 0.72
CA THR A 16 -5.99 -7.23 0.67
C THR A 16 -4.84 -7.05 -0.33
N PRO A 17 -5.05 -6.51 -1.55
CA PRO A 17 -3.95 -6.28 -2.48
C PRO A 17 -2.91 -5.27 -1.96
N ASN A 18 -3.34 -4.24 -1.23
CA ASN A 18 -2.45 -3.24 -0.64
C ASN A 18 -1.52 -3.86 0.42
N ILE A 19 -2.05 -4.77 1.26
CA ILE A 19 -1.28 -5.51 2.25
C ILE A 19 -0.24 -6.43 1.56
N ALA A 20 -0.63 -7.10 0.48
CA ALA A 20 0.28 -7.97 -0.27
C ALA A 20 1.45 -7.20 -0.91
N LEU A 21 1.24 -5.95 -1.33
CA LEU A 21 2.28 -5.12 -1.97
C LEU A 21 3.23 -4.46 -0.97
N LEU A 22 2.77 -4.18 0.25
CA LEU A 22 3.49 -3.42 1.28
C LEU A 22 4.94 -3.89 1.54
N PRO A 23 5.23 -5.19 1.74
CA PRO A 23 6.59 -5.67 1.97
C PRO A 23 7.53 -5.37 0.80
N LYS A 24 7.06 -5.59 -0.43
CA LYS A 24 7.86 -5.39 -1.65
C LYS A 24 8.12 -3.92 -1.94
N LEU A 25 7.18 -3.04 -1.61
CA LEU A 25 7.36 -1.60 -1.74
C LEU A 25 8.37 -1.07 -0.69
N LYS A 26 8.32 -1.58 0.54
CA LYS A 26 9.31 -1.26 1.59
C LYS A 26 10.71 -1.74 1.20
N GLU A 27 10.84 -2.97 0.70
CA GLU A 27 12.11 -3.55 0.21
C GLU A 27 12.75 -2.68 -0.89
N LYS A 28 11.92 -2.11 -1.78
CA LYS A 28 12.37 -1.20 -2.83
C LYS A 28 12.67 0.23 -2.35
N GLY A 29 12.58 0.51 -1.05
CA GLY A 29 12.91 1.81 -0.46
C GLY A 29 11.87 2.91 -0.69
N TYR A 30 10.62 2.56 -0.98
CA TYR A 30 9.54 3.54 -1.08
C TYR A 30 9.01 3.93 0.31
N ALA A 31 8.69 5.21 0.47
CA ALA A 31 7.86 5.68 1.57
C ALA A 31 6.40 5.37 1.21
N VAL A 32 5.74 4.49 1.98
CA VAL A 32 4.38 4.03 1.69
C VAL A 32 3.43 4.54 2.74
N HIS A 33 2.36 5.23 2.31
CA HIS A 33 1.24 5.62 3.14
C HIS A 33 -0.02 4.90 2.66
N TYR A 34 -0.98 4.71 3.55
CA TYR A 34 -2.28 4.14 3.23
C TYR A 34 -3.37 5.11 3.66
N ILE A 35 -4.36 5.35 2.80
CA ILE A 35 -5.53 6.19 3.10
C ILE A 35 -6.77 5.45 2.61
N GLY A 36 -7.60 5.00 3.54
CA GLY A 36 -8.71 4.12 3.22
C GLY A 36 -9.56 3.77 4.40
#